data_AF-A0A2V3ZY30-F1
#
_entry.id   AF-A0A2V3ZY30-F1
#
_cell.length_a   1.000
_cell.length_b   1.000
_cell.length_c   1.000
_cell.angle_alpha   90.00
_cell.angle_beta   90.00
_cell.angle_gamma   90.00
#
_symmetry.space_group_name_H-M   'P 1'
#
loop_
_entity.id
_entity.type
_entity.pdbx_description
1 polymer ?
#
loop_
_entity_poly.entity_id
_entity_poly.type
_entity_poly.pdbx_seq_one_letter_code
_entity_poly.pdbx_strand_id
1 'polypeptide(L)'
;MLLFSKLRYAMKYNDKILNVVYTTIIIVSIIVILIYKPLLRKYKLNKLEHEGVYTIGYIYEISDPIRSTPFISYYYYINGAKLKGIKPIEKYRDEFVGHKYYVKTLRGDFSFSEILLYKPVKKKYLTVPLYGWEELPE
;
A
#
# COMPACT_ATOMS: atom_id res chain seq x y z
N MET A 1 20.55 20.91 55.45
CA MET A 1 19.30 21.19 54.69
C MET A 1 19.55 21.61 53.23
N LEU A 2 20.55 22.45 52.92
CA LEU A 2 20.83 22.96 51.57
C LEU A 2 21.35 21.93 50.53
N LEU A 3 21.94 20.81 50.98
CA LEU A 3 22.49 19.80 50.06
C LEU A 3 21.38 18.99 49.36
N PHE A 4 20.33 18.63 50.10
CA PHE A 4 19.18 17.87 49.59
C PHE A 4 18.34 18.67 48.59
N SER A 5 18.23 20.00 48.77
CA SER A 5 17.53 20.85 47.81
C SER A 5 18.28 20.98 46.48
N LYS A 6 19.62 21.09 46.51
CA LYS A 6 20.45 21.10 45.29
C LYS A 6 20.39 19.77 44.53
N LEU A 7 20.45 18.63 45.23
CA LEU A 7 20.30 17.31 44.62
C LEU A 7 18.93 17.12 43.96
N ARG A 8 17.85 17.52 44.62
CA ARG A 8 16.49 17.43 44.06
C ARG A 8 16.31 18.32 42.82
N TYR A 9 16.94 19.49 42.80
CA TYR A 9 16.94 20.38 41.62
C TYR A 9 17.72 19.78 40.45
N ALA A 10 18.91 19.21 40.70
CA ALA A 10 19.72 18.56 39.67
C ALA A 10 19.02 17.33 39.06
N MET A 11 18.36 16.51 39.88
CA MET A 11 17.56 15.37 39.38
C MET A 11 16.41 15.84 38.49
N LYS A 12 15.64 16.85 38.94
CA LYS A 12 14.53 17.40 38.14
C LYS A 12 15.00 18.04 36.83
N TYR A 13 16.19 18.64 36.82
CA TYR A 13 16.80 19.21 35.62
C TYR A 13 17.21 18.12 34.62
N ASN A 14 17.82 17.04 35.10
CA ASN A 14 18.16 15.87 34.27
C ASN A 14 16.92 15.19 33.69
N ASP A 15 15.86 15.02 34.49
CA ASP A 15 14.59 14.47 34.00
C ASP A 15 13.98 15.34 32.90
N LYS A 16 14.06 16.68 33.04
CA LYS A 16 13.58 17.60 32.01
C LYS A 16 14.39 17.48 30.72
N ILE A 17 15.73 17.37 30.81
CA ILE A 17 16.59 17.20 29.63
C ILE A 17 16.29 15.86 28.95
N LEU A 18 16.21 14.77 29.72
CA LEU A 18 15.88 13.44 29.20
C LEU A 18 14.53 13.45 28.47
N ASN A 19 13.50 14.06 29.06
CA ASN A 19 12.19 14.18 28.43
C ASN A 19 12.24 14.97 27.12
N VAL A 20 13.00 16.07 27.05
CA VAL A 20 13.18 16.82 25.80
C VAL A 20 13.86 15.94 24.75
N VAL A 21 14.95 15.25 25.10
CA VAL A 21 15.67 14.37 24.17
C VAL A 21 14.78 13.26 23.65
N TYR A 22 14.04 12.56 24.52
CA TYR A 22 13.10 11.52 24.11
C TYR A 22 12.01 12.06 23.18
N THR A 23 11.43 13.21 23.51
CA THR A 23 10.40 13.84 22.69
C THR A 23 10.95 14.21 21.30
N THR A 24 12.16 14.75 21.23
CA THR A 24 12.83 15.07 19.96
C THR A 24 13.06 13.82 19.10
N ILE A 25 13.56 12.72 19.70
CA ILE A 25 13.79 11.46 18.97
C ILE A 25 12.49 10.89 18.40
N ILE A 26 11.41 10.93 19.18
CA ILE A 26 10.08 10.46 18.74
C ILE A 26 9.58 11.30 17.57
N ILE A 27 9.65 12.63 17.67
CA ILE A 27 9.22 13.55 16.61
C ILE A 27 10.03 13.29 15.32
N VAL A 28 11.36 13.19 15.41
CA VAL A 28 12.21 12.92 14.25
C VAL A 28 11.86 11.58 13.61
N SER A 29 11.64 10.54 14.42
CA SER A 29 11.27 9.21 13.94
C SER A 29 9.92 9.22 13.22
N ILE A 30 8.92 9.95 13.75
CA ILE A 30 7.62 10.14 13.09
C ILE A 30 7.80 10.83 11.73
N ILE A 31 8.58 11.90 11.67
CA ILE A 31 8.85 12.63 10.42
C ILE A 31 9.50 11.70 9.37
N VAL A 32 10.51 10.93 9.78
CA VAL A 32 11.18 9.97 8.89
C VAL A 32 10.18 8.94 8.34
N ILE A 33 9.32 8.37 9.17
CA ILE A 33 8.30 7.40 8.74
C ILE A 33 7.30 8.04 7.76
N LEU A 34 6.86 9.27 8.03
CA LEU A 34 5.92 10.00 7.19
C LEU A 34 6.49 10.32 5.80
N ILE A 35 7.80 10.58 5.70
CA ILE A 35 8.48 10.86 4.42
C ILE A 35 8.85 9.56 3.68
N TYR A 36 9.29 8.53 4.41
CA TYR A 36 9.77 7.28 3.81
C TYR A 36 8.66 6.50 3.10
N LYS A 37 7.46 6.40 3.71
CA LYS A 37 6.32 5.67 3.12
C LYS A 37 5.91 6.15 1.72
N PRO A 38 5.67 7.45 1.46
CA PRO A 38 5.30 7.92 0.13
C PRO A 38 6.43 7.76 -0.89
N LEU A 39 7.69 7.95 -0.49
CA LEU A 39 8.85 7.72 -1.38
C LEU A 39 8.93 6.25 -1.82
N LEU A 40 8.79 5.32 -0.87
CA LEU A 40 8.78 3.89 -1.17
C LEU A 40 7.62 3.52 -2.10
N ARG A 41 6.43 4.07 -1.87
CA ARG A 41 5.27 3.87 -2.74
C ARG A 41 5.51 4.40 -4.15
N LYS A 42 6.07 5.61 -4.29
CA LYS A 42 6.41 6.21 -5.59
C LYS A 42 7.44 5.36 -6.34
N TYR A 43 8.48 4.88 -5.65
CA TYR A 43 9.45 3.96 -6.23
C TYR A 43 8.80 2.67 -6.74
N LYS A 44 7.94 2.03 -5.92
CA LYS A 44 7.21 0.82 -6.33
C LYS A 44 6.27 1.07 -7.51
N LEU A 45 5.60 2.23 -7.58
CA LEU A 45 4.74 2.59 -8.71
C LEU A 45 5.54 2.76 -10.01
N ASN A 46 6.65 3.49 -9.98
CA ASN A 46 7.52 3.61 -11.15
C ASN A 46 8.05 2.24 -11.60
N LYS A 47 8.47 1.41 -10.65
CA LYS A 47 8.91 0.05 -10.95
C LYS A 47 7.78 -0.79 -11.54
N LEU A 48 6.56 -0.65 -11.03
CA LEU A 48 5.38 -1.35 -11.55
C LEU A 48 5.07 -0.92 -12.98
N GLU A 49 5.27 0.35 -13.31
CA GLU A 49 5.08 0.86 -14.66
C GLU A 49 6.05 0.24 -15.67
N HIS A 50 7.33 0.10 -15.31
CA HIS A 50 8.37 -0.39 -16.22
C HIS A 50 8.59 -1.91 -16.21
N GLU A 51 8.46 -2.55 -15.05
CA GLU A 51 8.81 -3.97 -14.85
C GLU A 51 7.61 -4.84 -14.45
N GLY A 52 6.40 -4.25 -14.43
CA GLY A 52 5.20 -4.96 -14.01
C GLY A 52 4.71 -5.95 -15.07
N VAL A 53 4.30 -7.12 -14.61
CA VAL A 53 3.64 -8.15 -15.41
C VAL A 53 2.13 -8.09 -15.24
N TYR A 54 1.39 -8.54 -16.24
CA TYR A 54 -0.06 -8.52 -16.26
C TYR A 54 -0.64 -9.89 -15.93
N THR A 55 -1.71 -9.90 -15.15
CA THR A 55 -2.55 -11.07 -14.86
C THR A 55 -4.02 -10.67 -14.90
N ILE A 56 -4.91 -11.59 -14.55
CA ILE A 56 -6.34 -11.35 -14.45
C ILE A 56 -6.72 -11.25 -12.97
N GLY A 57 -7.36 -10.15 -12.62
CA GLY A 57 -8.04 -9.95 -11.35
C GLY A 57 -9.54 -10.08 -11.47
N TYR A 58 -10.18 -10.49 -10.38
CA TYR A 58 -11.62 -10.54 -10.22
C TYR A 58 -12.01 -9.65 -9.05
N ILE A 59 -12.93 -8.72 -9.30
CA ILE A 59 -13.45 -7.82 -8.29
C ILE A 59 -14.60 -8.53 -7.57
N TYR A 60 -14.46 -8.72 -6.26
CA TYR A 60 -15.45 -9.44 -5.46
C TYR A 60 -16.26 -8.53 -4.56
N GLU A 61 -15.78 -7.32 -4.28
CA GLU A 61 -16.45 -6.39 -3.38
C GLU A 61 -16.06 -4.95 -3.71
N ILE A 62 -17.00 -4.03 -3.53
CA ILE A 62 -16.75 -2.60 -3.43
C ILE A 62 -17.26 -2.18 -2.06
N SER A 63 -16.41 -1.51 -1.29
CA SER A 63 -16.78 -0.99 0.01
C SER A 63 -16.86 0.54 -0.08
N ASP A 64 -17.98 1.11 0.39
CA ASP A 64 -18.19 2.56 0.49
C ASP A 64 -18.33 2.99 1.96
N PRO A 65 -17.21 3.10 2.69
CA PRO A 65 -17.22 3.53 4.08
C PRO A 65 -17.52 5.03 4.23
N ILE A 66 -18.39 5.38 5.18
CA ILE A 66 -18.87 6.76 5.45
C ILE A 66 -17.75 7.81 5.61
N ARG A 67 -16.56 7.41 6.09
CA ARG A 67 -15.46 8.34 6.44
C ARG A 67 -14.18 8.13 5.62
N SER A 68 -14.22 7.36 4.54
CA SER A 68 -13.03 7.16 3.71
C SER A 68 -13.38 6.98 2.24
N THR A 69 -12.39 7.14 1.36
CA THR A 69 -12.58 6.94 -0.07
C THR A 69 -13.09 5.52 -0.34
N PRO A 70 -14.14 5.35 -1.18
CA PRO A 70 -14.58 4.03 -1.60
C PRO A 70 -13.42 3.24 -2.20
N PHE A 71 -13.43 1.93 -2.05
CA PHE A 71 -12.40 1.08 -2.62
C PHE A 71 -12.98 -0.22 -3.15
N ILE A 72 -12.31 -0.75 -4.16
CA ILE A 72 -12.58 -2.08 -4.67
C ILE A 72 -11.61 -3.09 -4.07
N SER A 73 -12.13 -4.26 -3.77
CA SER A 73 -11.38 -5.41 -3.34
C SER A 73 -11.39 -6.45 -4.46
N TYR A 74 -10.21 -6.92 -4.83
CA TYR A 74 -10.04 -7.89 -5.90
C TYR A 74 -9.06 -8.99 -5.49
N TYR A 75 -9.22 -10.16 -6.09
CA TYR A 75 -8.21 -11.22 -6.03
C TYR A 75 -7.66 -11.50 -7.42
N TYR A 76 -6.43 -11.96 -7.50
CA TYR A 76 -5.78 -12.39 -8.73
C TYR A 76 -4.91 -13.59 -8.43
N TYR A 77 -4.50 -14.28 -9.49
CA TYR A 77 -3.62 -15.43 -9.39
C TYR A 77 -2.32 -15.15 -10.14
N ILE A 78 -1.22 -15.48 -9.49
CA ILE A 78 0.10 -15.52 -10.13
C ILE A 78 0.89 -16.65 -9.51
N ASN A 79 1.52 -17.46 -10.36
CA ASN A 79 2.24 -18.66 -9.97
C ASN A 79 1.40 -19.63 -9.11
N GLY A 80 0.12 -19.78 -9.43
CA GLY A 80 -0.83 -20.59 -8.66
C GLY A 80 -1.25 -20.01 -7.30
N ALA A 81 -0.62 -18.93 -6.82
CA ALA A 81 -0.96 -18.29 -5.56
C ALA A 81 -2.12 -17.31 -5.73
N LYS A 82 -3.10 -17.38 -4.82
CA LYS A 82 -4.19 -16.41 -4.72
C LYS A 82 -3.74 -15.20 -3.92
N LEU A 83 -3.72 -14.03 -4.55
CA LEU A 83 -3.35 -12.77 -3.92
C LEU A 83 -4.55 -11.83 -3.88
N LYS A 84 -4.50 -10.86 -2.97
CA LYS A 84 -5.54 -9.84 -2.80
C LYS A 84 -4.95 -8.47 -3.05
N GLY A 85 -5.73 -7.59 -3.65
CA GLY A 85 -5.40 -6.19 -3.82
C GLY A 85 -6.60 -5.31 -3.50
N ILE A 86 -6.30 -4.06 -3.17
CA ILE A 86 -7.28 -3.02 -2.91
C ILE A 86 -6.93 -1.83 -3.77
N LYS A 87 -7.92 -1.19 -4.39
CA LYS A 87 -7.74 0.06 -5.14
C LYS A 87 -8.79 1.08 -4.71
N PRO A 88 -8.40 2.26 -4.21
CA PRO A 88 -9.35 3.33 -3.97
C PRO A 88 -9.94 3.81 -5.31
N ILE A 89 -11.22 4.16 -5.31
CA ILE A 89 -11.95 4.66 -6.47
C ILE A 89 -12.64 5.97 -6.09
N GLU A 90 -12.82 6.86 -7.06
CA GLU A 90 -13.44 8.17 -6.81
C GLU A 90 -14.93 8.08 -6.50
N LYS A 91 -15.63 7.12 -7.13
CA LYS A 91 -17.08 6.95 -7.01
C LYS A 91 -17.43 5.47 -6.97
N TYR A 92 -18.39 5.12 -6.13
CA TYR A 92 -18.99 3.80 -6.10
C TYR A 92 -19.67 3.48 -7.45
N ARG A 93 -19.37 2.30 -8.00
CA ARG A 93 -20.01 1.79 -9.23
C ARG A 93 -20.15 0.27 -9.17
N ASP A 94 -21.36 -0.22 -8.93
CA ASP A 94 -21.66 -1.66 -8.85
C ASP A 94 -21.25 -2.45 -10.10
N GLU A 95 -21.16 -1.79 -11.25
CA GLU A 95 -20.80 -2.38 -12.54
C GLU A 95 -19.46 -3.14 -12.54
N PHE A 96 -18.57 -2.85 -11.59
CA PHE A 96 -17.27 -3.52 -11.49
C PHE A 96 -17.33 -4.89 -10.81
N VAL A 97 -18.29 -5.13 -9.91
CA VAL A 97 -18.36 -6.37 -9.14
C VAL A 97 -18.67 -7.54 -10.08
N GLY A 98 -18.00 -8.67 -9.87
CA GLY A 98 -18.20 -9.87 -10.67
C GLY A 98 -17.47 -9.87 -12.02
N HIS A 99 -16.80 -8.77 -12.38
CA HIS A 99 -16.10 -8.62 -13.64
C HIS A 99 -14.60 -8.87 -13.48
N LYS A 100 -13.98 -9.31 -14.59
CA LYS A 100 -12.54 -9.57 -14.69
C LYS A 100 -11.84 -8.39 -15.36
N TYR A 101 -10.77 -7.91 -14.73
CA TYR A 101 -9.94 -6.83 -15.25
C TYR A 101 -8.48 -7.26 -15.26
N TYR A 102 -7.68 -6.62 -16.10
CA TYR A 102 -6.24 -6.83 -16.03
C TYR A 102 -5.69 -6.25 -14.73
N VAL A 103 -4.76 -6.96 -14.12
CA VAL A 103 -4.01 -6.53 -12.95
C VAL A 103 -2.54 -6.49 -13.32
N LYS A 104 -1.88 -5.36 -13.06
CA LYS A 104 -0.43 -5.24 -13.17
C LYS A 104 0.19 -5.52 -11.80
N THR A 105 1.26 -6.31 -11.72
CA THR A 105 1.97 -6.63 -10.48
C THR A 105 3.48 -6.69 -10.70
N LEU A 106 4.27 -6.48 -9.66
CA LEU A 106 5.74 -6.45 -9.76
C LEU A 106 6.34 -7.85 -9.81
N ARG A 107 7.27 -8.08 -10.75
CA ARG A 107 8.10 -9.28 -10.77
C ARG A 107 8.98 -9.32 -9.50
N GLY A 108 8.73 -10.28 -8.62
CA GLY A 108 9.46 -10.45 -7.35
C GLY A 108 8.78 -9.85 -6.11
N ASP A 109 7.77 -8.99 -6.27
CA ASP A 109 6.89 -8.55 -5.18
C ASP A 109 5.45 -8.55 -5.65
N PHE A 110 4.88 -9.75 -5.74
CA PHE A 110 3.53 -9.92 -6.22
C PHE A 110 2.48 -9.32 -5.29
N SER A 111 2.82 -8.92 -4.05
CA SER A 111 1.87 -8.27 -3.14
C SER A 111 1.51 -6.84 -3.58
N PHE A 112 2.40 -6.21 -4.37
CA PHE A 112 2.15 -4.90 -4.93
C PHE A 112 1.49 -5.03 -6.30
N SER A 113 0.22 -4.63 -6.37
CA SER A 113 -0.58 -4.75 -7.57
C SER A 113 -1.48 -3.56 -7.82
N GLU A 114 -1.81 -3.34 -9.09
CA GLU A 114 -2.78 -2.36 -9.53
C GLU A 114 -3.74 -2.97 -10.55
N ILE A 115 -5.05 -2.89 -10.27
CA ILE A 115 -6.09 -3.30 -11.21
C ILE A 115 -6.42 -2.18 -12.20
N LEU A 116 -6.54 -2.54 -13.47
CA LEU A 116 -6.75 -1.65 -14.62
C LEU A 116 -8.24 -1.60 -14.98
N LEU A 117 -9.02 -0.78 -14.27
CA LEU A 117 -10.47 -0.68 -14.47
C LEU A 117 -10.90 -0.20 -15.86
N TYR A 118 -10.01 0.47 -16.58
CA TYR A 118 -10.24 0.93 -17.94
C TYR A 118 -10.03 -0.18 -19.01
N LYS A 119 -9.55 -1.37 -18.62
CA LYS A 119 -9.33 -2.52 -19.52
C LYS A 119 -9.98 -3.79 -18.94
N PRO A 120 -11.26 -4.06 -19.23
CA PRO A 120 -11.88 -5.34 -18.90
C PRO A 120 -11.26 -6.47 -19.72
N VAL A 121 -11.22 -7.68 -19.15
CA VAL A 121 -10.65 -8.86 -19.82
C VAL A 121 -11.60 -9.36 -20.91
N LYS A 122 -11.09 -9.51 -22.13
CA LYS A 122 -11.83 -10.14 -23.24
C LYS A 122 -11.95 -11.66 -22.99
N LYS A 123 -13.10 -12.26 -23.32
CA LYS A 123 -13.38 -13.70 -23.11
C LYS A 123 -12.35 -14.66 -23.72
N LYS A 124 -11.56 -14.21 -24.71
CA LYS A 124 -10.50 -15.01 -25.36
C LYS A 124 -9.31 -15.31 -24.44
N TYR A 125 -9.06 -14.49 -23.43
CA TYR A 125 -7.91 -14.62 -22.55
C TYR A 125 -8.29 -15.22 -21.20
N LEU A 126 -8.61 -16.53 -21.19
CA LEU A 126 -8.91 -17.24 -19.94
C LEU A 126 -7.66 -17.91 -19.34
N THR A 127 -6.64 -18.17 -20.15
CA THR A 127 -5.40 -18.82 -19.71
C THR A 127 -4.32 -17.79 -19.48
N VAL A 128 -3.98 -17.54 -18.21
CA VAL A 128 -2.87 -16.66 -17.82
C VAL A 128 -1.59 -17.51 -17.72
N PRO A 129 -0.46 -17.07 -18.28
CA PRO A 129 0.83 -17.69 -18.02
C PRO A 129 1.15 -17.72 -16.53
N LEU A 130 1.98 -18.68 -16.11
CA LEU A 130 2.32 -18.86 -14.69
C LEU A 130 2.82 -17.56 -14.02
N TYR A 131 3.60 -16.76 -14.74
CA TYR A 131 4.17 -15.50 -14.24
C TYR A 131 3.48 -14.25 -14.79
N GLY A 132 2.29 -14.40 -15.38
CA GLY A 132 1.62 -13.32 -16.09
C GLY A 132 2.22 -13.02 -17.47
N TRP A 133 1.65 -12.05 -18.16
CA TRP A 133 2.13 -11.54 -19.44
C TRP A 133 3.10 -10.37 -19.22
N GLU A 134 4.15 -10.28 -20.04
CA GLU A 134 5.06 -9.12 -20.02
C GLU A 134 4.39 -7.90 -20.65
N GLU A 135 3.52 -8.12 -21.62
CA GLU A 135 2.72 -7.10 -22.29
C GLU A 135 1.23 -7.41 -22.18
N LEU A 136 0.39 -6.38 -22.27
CA LEU A 136 -1.05 -6.56 -22.16
C LEU A 136 -1.57 -7.19 -23.47
N PRO A 137 -2.25 -8.36 -23.41
CA PRO A 137 -2.69 -9.04 -24.63
C PRO A 137 -3.84 -8.29 -25.32
N GLU A 138 -3.80 -8.23 -26.66
CA GLU A 138 -4.72 -7.46 -27.51
C GLU A 138 -6.10 -8.10 -27.74
#